data_AF-A0A436WQ41-F1
#
_entry.id   AF-A0A436WQ41-F1
#
_cell.length_a   1.000
_cell.length_b   1.000
_cell.length_c   1.000
_cell.angle_alpha   90.00
_cell.angle_beta   90.00
_cell.angle_gamma   90.00
#
_symmetry.space_group_name_H-M   'P 1'
#
loop_
_entity.id
_entity.type
_entity.pdbx_description
1 polymer ?
#
loop_
_entity_poly.entity_id
_entity_poly.type
_entity_poly.pdbx_seq_one_letter_code
_entity_poly.pdbx_strand_id
1 'polypeptide(L)'
;MTQAEASPILKSSRHAIHLTGDLREPARTLKKYPFVKTYRKLTDRMRCFIGEAKALRERLDIVVQAFRQLLAVDMFRDLLKSEGFVLMPATLADRIVGLTAPIAEAKPNQSETTSKQLIGGICPEVLELLQDCVVPPKMFGLLRQVVPSRQIEIAQLMVALERVKLNTARVFIALTPQSQLADPSTPRWQFAGIDAVRLTAMEIEFAELSQEFRNAAERWGSWSLELVAARGYINRLMDSPKVVRYLAPRFPEQFAAFQQGLETTPRFPVLENP
;
A
#
# COMPACT_ATOMS: atom_id res chain seq x y z
N MET A 1 16.79 -34.94 -17.82
CA MET A 1 15.66 -34.59 -18.69
C MET A 1 14.94 -33.41 -18.07
N THR A 2 14.81 -32.22 -18.62
CA THR A 2 15.36 -31.56 -19.81
C THR A 2 15.23 -30.07 -19.51
N GLN A 3 16.29 -29.30 -19.75
CA GLN A 3 16.49 -27.90 -19.37
C GLN A 3 15.65 -26.89 -20.20
N ALA A 4 14.50 -27.30 -20.75
CA ALA A 4 13.93 -26.64 -21.93
C ALA A 4 12.65 -25.82 -21.72
N GLU A 5 12.06 -25.74 -20.52
CA GLU A 5 10.89 -24.88 -20.28
C GLU A 5 11.10 -23.98 -19.06
N ALA A 6 12.15 -23.19 -19.07
CA ALA A 6 12.24 -22.04 -18.18
C ALA A 6 11.18 -21.02 -18.62
N SER A 7 10.14 -20.82 -17.79
CA SER A 7 9.09 -19.81 -17.99
C SER A 7 9.73 -18.47 -18.39
N PRO A 8 9.12 -17.64 -19.26
CA PRO A 8 9.71 -16.38 -19.75
C PRO A 8 10.22 -15.46 -18.63
N ILE A 9 9.61 -15.55 -17.44
CA ILE A 9 9.97 -14.86 -16.19
C ILE A 9 11.42 -15.19 -15.72
N LEU A 10 11.88 -16.43 -15.92
CA LEU A 10 13.24 -16.85 -15.57
C LEU A 10 14.32 -16.21 -16.45
N LYS A 11 13.97 -15.85 -17.69
CA LYS A 11 14.90 -15.22 -18.64
C LYS A 11 15.00 -13.71 -18.42
N SER A 12 13.97 -13.07 -17.86
CA SER A 12 13.93 -11.62 -17.63
C SER A 12 14.32 -11.20 -16.22
N SER A 13 14.14 -12.07 -15.21
CA SER A 13 14.42 -11.71 -13.81
C SER A 13 15.91 -11.84 -13.47
N ARG A 14 16.55 -10.72 -13.14
CA ARG A 14 17.93 -10.70 -12.58
C ARG A 14 18.10 -11.52 -11.30
N HIS A 15 17.00 -11.84 -10.62
CA HIS A 15 17.00 -12.62 -9.37
C HIS A 15 16.97 -14.13 -9.60
N ALA A 16 16.67 -14.60 -10.82
CA ALA A 16 16.56 -16.01 -11.15
C ALA A 16 17.85 -16.82 -10.87
N ILE A 17 19.02 -16.18 -11.04
CA ILE A 17 20.35 -16.77 -10.80
C ILE A 17 20.53 -17.17 -9.33
N HIS A 18 19.85 -16.49 -8.41
CA HIS A 18 19.95 -16.76 -6.97
C HIS A 18 18.96 -17.83 -6.47
N LEU A 19 18.07 -18.34 -7.33
CA LEU A 19 17.07 -19.33 -6.95
C LEU A 19 17.59 -20.77 -7.05
N THR A 20 18.61 -21.01 -7.88
CA THR A 20 19.15 -22.33 -8.21
C THR A 20 20.44 -22.70 -7.46
N GLY A 21 21.01 -21.78 -6.68
CA GLY A 21 22.17 -22.06 -5.83
C GLY A 21 21.77 -22.61 -4.47
N ASP A 22 22.62 -23.47 -3.89
CA ASP A 22 22.53 -24.00 -2.51
C ASP A 22 22.74 -22.89 -1.46
N LEU A 23 21.84 -21.90 -1.45
CA LEU A 23 21.83 -20.85 -0.45
C LEU A 23 21.23 -21.41 0.84
N ARG A 24 22.12 -21.83 1.74
CA ARG A 24 21.78 -22.28 3.09
C ARG A 24 20.80 -21.31 3.74
N GLU A 25 19.69 -21.85 4.26
CA GLU A 25 18.67 -21.05 4.95
C GLU A 25 19.30 -20.21 6.06
N PRO A 26 18.98 -18.91 6.18
CA PRO A 26 19.50 -18.09 7.27
C PRO A 26 19.07 -18.68 8.61
N ALA A 27 20.01 -18.74 9.57
CA ALA A 27 19.72 -19.20 10.92
C ALA A 27 18.49 -18.48 11.51
N ARG A 28 17.57 -19.27 12.08
CA ARG A 28 16.27 -18.83 12.65
C ARG A 28 16.42 -18.15 14.02
N THR A 29 17.65 -17.97 14.50
CA THR A 29 17.97 -17.34 15.79
C THR A 29 18.25 -15.85 15.60
N LEU A 30 17.23 -15.02 15.83
CA LEU A 30 17.42 -13.58 15.91
C LEU A 30 17.64 -13.15 17.35
N LYS A 31 18.65 -12.30 17.56
CA LYS A 31 18.81 -11.61 18.84
C LYS A 31 17.56 -10.76 19.11
N LYS A 32 17.06 -10.78 20.36
CA LYS A 32 15.87 -10.04 20.81
C LYS A 32 15.91 -8.57 20.37
N TYR A 33 17.03 -7.88 20.62
CA TYR A 33 17.14 -6.44 20.39
C TYR A 33 16.95 -6.03 18.92
N PRO A 34 17.68 -6.62 17.94
CA PRO A 34 17.42 -6.34 16.52
C PRO A 34 15.99 -6.62 16.07
N PHE A 35 15.35 -7.68 16.58
CA PHE A 35 13.96 -8.00 16.27
C PHE A 35 13.01 -6.92 16.78
N VAL A 36 13.01 -6.64 18.09
CA VAL A 36 12.11 -5.64 18.70
C VAL A 36 12.32 -4.25 18.11
N LYS A 37 13.57 -3.85 17.84
CA LYS A 37 13.89 -2.57 17.21
C LYS A 37 13.31 -2.47 15.79
N THR A 38 13.45 -3.53 15.00
CA THR A 38 12.93 -3.57 13.62
C THR A 38 11.41 -3.61 13.62
N TYR A 39 10.80 -4.46 14.46
CA TYR A 39 9.36 -4.55 14.66
C TYR A 39 8.76 -3.18 15.00
N ARG A 40 9.29 -2.47 16.00
CA ARG A 40 8.79 -1.15 16.38
C ARG A 40 8.83 -0.17 15.21
N LYS A 41 10.00 0.02 14.59
CA LYS A 41 10.17 0.93 13.44
C LYS A 41 9.23 0.57 12.28
N LEU A 42 8.99 -0.73 12.06
CA LEU A 42 8.11 -1.23 11.02
C LEU A 42 6.65 -0.86 11.32
N THR A 43 6.17 -1.20 12.52
CA THR A 43 4.79 -0.90 12.93
C THR A 43 4.50 0.60 13.00
N ASP A 44 5.46 1.41 13.46
CA ASP A 44 5.31 2.88 13.49
C ASP A 44 5.14 3.44 12.07
N ARG A 45 5.96 2.99 11.11
CA ARG A 45 5.84 3.41 9.70
C ARG A 45 4.50 3.00 9.08
N MET A 46 4.02 1.79 9.39
CA MET A 46 2.70 1.32 8.93
C MET A 46 1.58 2.19 9.48
N ARG A 47 1.59 2.49 10.78
CA ARG A 47 0.59 3.37 11.42
C ARG A 47 0.62 4.78 10.85
N CYS A 48 1.80 5.37 10.67
CA CYS A 48 1.94 6.68 10.04
C CYS A 48 1.33 6.69 8.63
N PHE A 49 1.67 5.70 7.80
CA PHE A 49 1.13 5.59 6.45
C PHE A 49 -0.40 5.43 6.44
N ILE A 50 -0.95 4.57 7.32
CA ILE A 50 -2.40 4.40 7.47
C ILE A 50 -3.06 5.72 7.85
N GLY A 51 -2.49 6.46 8.80
CA GLY A 51 -2.99 7.76 9.22
C GLY A 51 -2.99 8.78 8.08
N GLU A 52 -1.90 8.84 7.31
CA GLU A 52 -1.81 9.68 6.12
C GLU A 52 -2.87 9.30 5.07
N ALA A 53 -3.05 8.00 4.82
CA ALA A 53 -4.04 7.51 3.85
C ALA A 53 -5.48 7.85 4.25
N LYS A 54 -5.80 7.77 5.55
CA LYS A 54 -7.09 8.19 6.09
C LYS A 54 -7.30 9.69 5.92
N ALA A 55 -6.32 10.52 6.31
CA ALA A 55 -6.41 11.97 6.15
C ALA A 55 -6.56 12.39 4.67
N LEU A 56 -5.86 11.71 3.76
CA LEU A 56 -5.98 11.97 2.33
C LEU A 56 -7.37 11.61 1.79
N ARG A 57 -7.94 10.50 2.24
CA ARG A 57 -9.31 10.11 1.90
C ARG A 57 -10.35 11.10 2.46
N GLU A 58 -10.20 11.51 3.72
CA GLU A 58 -11.09 12.49 4.36
C GLU A 58 -11.13 13.80 3.58
N ARG A 59 -9.97 14.28 3.09
CA ARG A 59 -9.92 15.49 2.25
C ARG A 59 -10.64 15.35 0.93
N LEU A 60 -10.47 14.20 0.26
CA LEU A 60 -11.25 13.90 -0.95
C LEU A 60 -12.75 13.93 -0.66
N ASP A 61 -13.17 13.31 0.45
CA ASP A 61 -14.58 13.23 0.80
C ASP A 61 -15.16 14.62 1.13
N ILE A 62 -14.41 15.49 1.80
CA ILE A 62 -14.77 16.91 2.03
C ILE A 62 -14.98 17.64 0.70
N VAL A 63 -14.02 17.53 -0.23
CA VAL A 63 -14.08 18.18 -1.55
C VAL A 63 -15.29 17.67 -2.36
N VAL A 64 -15.47 16.35 -2.39
CA VAL A 64 -16.56 15.70 -3.12
C VAL A 64 -17.91 16.13 -2.57
N GLN A 65 -18.04 16.21 -1.25
CA GLN A 65 -19.27 16.64 -0.61
C GLN A 65 -19.59 18.10 -0.91
N ALA A 66 -18.58 18.99 -0.91
CA ALA A 66 -18.75 20.38 -1.32
C ALA A 66 -19.24 20.48 -2.78
N PHE A 67 -18.64 19.71 -3.70
CA PHE A 67 -19.11 19.66 -5.08
C PHE A 67 -20.52 19.13 -5.23
N ARG A 68 -20.91 18.07 -4.50
CA ARG A 68 -22.29 17.54 -4.54
C ARG A 68 -23.32 18.61 -4.17
N GLN A 69 -23.04 19.38 -3.11
CA GLN A 69 -23.92 20.44 -2.67
C GLN A 69 -23.99 21.60 -3.67
N LEU A 70 -22.84 22.04 -4.20
CA LEU A 70 -22.78 23.14 -5.16
C LEU A 70 -23.41 22.78 -6.50
N LEU A 71 -23.16 21.59 -7.02
CA LEU A 71 -23.72 21.13 -8.31
C LEU A 71 -25.22 20.87 -8.24
N ALA A 72 -25.81 20.71 -7.06
CA ALA A 72 -27.27 20.69 -6.89
C ALA A 72 -27.91 22.06 -7.21
N VAL A 73 -27.15 23.16 -7.21
CA VAL A 73 -27.65 24.52 -7.44
C VAL A 73 -27.54 24.92 -8.91
N ASP A 74 -28.67 25.19 -9.56
CA ASP A 74 -28.76 25.56 -10.98
C ASP A 74 -27.88 26.77 -11.32
N MET A 75 -27.97 27.82 -10.49
CA MET A 75 -27.19 29.05 -10.63
C MET A 75 -25.67 28.80 -10.60
N PHE A 76 -25.21 27.82 -9.83
CA PHE A 76 -23.79 27.48 -9.80
C PHE A 76 -23.38 26.70 -11.06
N ARG A 77 -24.23 25.78 -11.54
CA ARG A 77 -23.97 25.06 -12.80
C ARG A 77 -23.90 26.03 -14.00
N ASP A 78 -24.78 27.02 -14.04
CA ASP A 78 -24.77 28.02 -15.10
C ASP A 78 -23.55 28.95 -15.00
N LEU A 79 -23.11 29.27 -13.79
CA LEU A 79 -21.84 29.98 -13.57
C LEU A 79 -20.66 29.19 -14.12
N LEU A 80 -20.55 27.89 -13.80
CA LEU A 80 -19.49 27.02 -14.33
C LEU A 80 -19.48 26.99 -15.86
N LYS A 81 -20.65 26.93 -16.51
CA LYS A 81 -20.76 27.01 -17.97
C LYS A 81 -20.26 28.34 -18.51
N SER A 82 -20.69 29.46 -17.92
CA SER A 82 -20.32 30.80 -18.37
C SER A 82 -18.82 31.10 -18.25
N GLU A 83 -18.16 30.47 -17.26
CA GLU A 83 -16.74 30.64 -16.97
C GLU A 83 -15.85 29.56 -17.62
N GLY A 84 -16.43 28.64 -18.41
CA GLY A 84 -15.67 27.60 -19.11
C GLY A 84 -15.18 26.44 -18.25
N PHE A 85 -15.78 26.23 -17.08
CA PHE A 85 -15.42 25.16 -16.12
C PHE A 85 -16.29 23.90 -16.25
N VAL A 86 -16.88 23.63 -17.40
CA VAL A 86 -17.70 22.43 -17.60
C VAL A 86 -16.85 21.14 -17.56
N LEU A 87 -15.57 21.24 -17.94
CA LEU A 87 -14.64 20.12 -18.00
C LEU A 87 -14.03 19.80 -16.63
N MET A 88 -14.74 18.95 -15.89
CA MET A 88 -14.28 18.36 -14.63
C MET A 88 -13.45 17.08 -14.87
N PRO A 89 -12.41 16.79 -14.06
CA PRO A 89 -11.74 15.50 -14.10
C PRO A 89 -12.72 14.35 -13.90
N ALA A 90 -12.70 13.34 -14.78
CA ALA A 90 -13.63 12.22 -14.75
C ALA A 90 -13.63 11.48 -13.40
N THR A 91 -12.44 11.28 -12.82
CA THR A 91 -12.29 10.64 -11.51
C THR A 91 -13.01 11.37 -10.37
N LEU A 92 -13.03 12.71 -10.41
CA LEU A 92 -13.78 13.52 -9.46
C LEU A 92 -15.28 13.50 -9.77
N ALA A 93 -15.66 13.59 -11.05
CA ALA A 93 -17.05 13.54 -11.48
C ALA A 93 -17.72 12.20 -11.11
N ASP A 94 -17.05 11.08 -11.38
CA ASP A 94 -17.51 9.74 -11.00
C ASP A 94 -17.74 9.65 -9.49
N ARG A 95 -16.84 10.24 -8.69
CA ARG A 95 -16.95 10.21 -7.23
C ARG A 95 -18.11 11.05 -6.72
N ILE A 96 -18.35 12.20 -7.33
CA ILE A 96 -19.50 13.07 -7.03
C ILE A 96 -20.81 12.32 -7.30
N VAL A 97 -20.95 11.66 -8.44
CA VAL A 97 -22.16 10.91 -8.83
C VAL A 97 -22.29 9.58 -8.06
N GLY A 98 -21.23 9.14 -7.38
CA GLY A 98 -21.21 7.84 -6.68
C GLY A 98 -20.94 6.66 -7.61
N LEU A 99 -20.46 6.94 -8.83
CA LEU A 99 -20.04 5.96 -9.84
C LEU A 99 -18.60 5.48 -9.64
N THR A 100 -17.82 6.11 -8.76
CA THR A 100 -16.58 5.48 -8.30
C THR A 100 -17.00 4.22 -7.56
N ALA A 101 -16.88 3.08 -8.24
CA ALA A 101 -16.95 1.79 -7.60
C ALA A 101 -16.08 1.89 -6.33
N PRO A 102 -16.52 1.38 -5.16
CA PRO A 102 -15.58 1.17 -4.06
C PRO A 102 -14.48 0.35 -4.70
N ILE A 103 -13.29 0.95 -4.95
CA ILE A 103 -12.22 0.41 -5.83
C ILE A 103 -12.38 -1.08 -5.75
N ALA A 104 -13.00 -1.65 -6.80
CA ALA A 104 -13.65 -2.96 -6.74
C ALA A 104 -12.75 -3.79 -5.87
N GLU A 105 -13.24 -4.35 -4.74
CA GLU A 105 -12.51 -5.35 -3.96
C GLU A 105 -11.64 -6.05 -4.96
N ALA A 106 -10.34 -5.70 -5.01
CA ALA A 106 -9.57 -5.95 -6.22
C ALA A 106 -9.69 -7.43 -6.32
N LYS A 107 -10.50 -7.93 -7.29
CA LYS A 107 -11.15 -9.26 -7.24
C LYS A 107 -10.12 -10.09 -6.56
N PRO A 108 -10.33 -10.63 -5.32
CA PRO A 108 -9.24 -11.22 -4.57
C PRO A 108 -8.52 -12.02 -5.62
N ASN A 109 -7.26 -11.69 -5.88
CA ASN A 109 -6.53 -12.42 -6.91
C ASN A 109 -6.39 -13.85 -6.32
N GLN A 110 -7.47 -14.63 -6.16
CA GLN A 110 -7.89 -15.64 -7.12
C GLN A 110 -7.41 -15.29 -8.55
N SER A 111 -6.09 -15.11 -8.71
CA SER A 111 -5.40 -16.12 -9.48
C SER A 111 -5.91 -17.42 -8.90
N GLU A 112 -6.97 -17.96 -9.52
CA GLU A 112 -7.23 -19.38 -9.52
C GLU A 112 -5.86 -20.01 -9.50
N THR A 113 -5.59 -20.81 -8.48
CA THR A 113 -4.37 -21.60 -8.34
C THR A 113 -4.32 -22.62 -9.47
N THR A 114 -4.26 -22.16 -10.72
CA THR A 114 -3.49 -22.83 -11.75
C THR A 114 -2.11 -22.92 -11.15
N SER A 115 -1.65 -24.14 -10.94
CA SER A 115 -0.34 -24.43 -10.36
C SER A 115 0.75 -23.78 -11.21
N LYS A 116 1.02 -22.49 -10.99
CA LYS A 116 2.20 -21.83 -11.51
C LYS A 116 3.36 -22.51 -10.80
N GLN A 117 4.13 -23.26 -11.57
CA GLN A 117 5.26 -24.03 -11.05
C GLN A 117 6.17 -23.10 -10.26
N LEU A 118 6.40 -23.42 -8.98
CA LEU A 118 7.31 -22.66 -8.13
C LEU A 118 8.71 -22.76 -8.72
N ILE A 119 9.40 -21.62 -8.77
CA ILE A 119 10.77 -21.56 -9.28
C ILE A 119 11.69 -21.63 -8.07
N GLY A 120 12.29 -22.80 -7.83
CA GLY A 120 13.16 -23.01 -6.67
C GLY A 120 12.47 -22.67 -5.34
N GLY A 121 11.18 -23.02 -5.21
CA GLY A 121 10.37 -22.76 -4.01
C GLY A 121 9.82 -21.34 -3.85
N ILE A 122 9.97 -20.48 -4.88
CA ILE A 122 9.47 -19.10 -4.90
C ILE A 122 8.37 -18.92 -5.94
N CYS A 123 7.31 -18.19 -5.58
CA CYS A 123 6.26 -17.78 -6.52
C CYS A 123 6.81 -16.85 -7.60
N PRO A 124 6.51 -17.06 -8.89
CA PRO A 124 6.93 -16.14 -9.95
C PRO A 124 6.50 -14.69 -9.70
N GLU A 125 5.32 -14.46 -9.13
CA GLU A 125 4.79 -13.14 -8.76
C GLU A 125 5.71 -12.39 -7.79
N VAL A 126 6.39 -13.11 -6.90
CA VAL A 126 7.36 -12.49 -5.97
C VAL A 126 8.56 -11.95 -6.74
N LEU A 127 8.98 -12.62 -7.82
CA LEU A 127 10.08 -12.17 -8.66
C LEU A 127 9.71 -10.92 -9.45
N GLU A 128 8.47 -10.86 -9.94
CA GLU A 128 7.91 -9.68 -10.62
C GLU A 128 7.82 -8.49 -9.66
N LEU A 129 7.24 -8.68 -8.47
CA LEU A 129 7.13 -7.63 -7.45
C LEU A 129 8.49 -7.06 -7.02
N LEU A 130 9.53 -7.89 -7.02
CA LEU A 130 10.87 -7.51 -6.57
C LEU A 130 11.84 -7.17 -7.71
N GLN A 131 11.40 -7.16 -8.97
CA GLN A 131 12.28 -7.02 -10.14
C GLN A 131 13.14 -5.74 -10.06
N ASP A 132 12.51 -4.62 -9.68
CA ASP A 132 13.15 -3.30 -9.58
C ASP A 132 13.87 -3.08 -8.25
N CYS A 133 13.73 -4.00 -7.30
CA CYS A 133 14.33 -3.91 -5.97
C CYS A 133 15.73 -4.54 -5.92
N VAL A 134 16.63 -3.94 -5.13
CA VAL A 134 17.89 -4.60 -4.75
C VAL A 134 17.57 -5.66 -3.70
N VAL A 135 17.66 -6.94 -4.07
CA VAL A 135 17.29 -8.07 -3.21
C VAL A 135 18.55 -8.85 -2.82
N PRO A 136 18.89 -8.92 -1.52
CA PRO A 136 19.95 -9.82 -1.06
C PRO A 136 19.56 -11.29 -1.35
N PRO A 137 20.44 -12.14 -1.91
CA PRO A 137 20.09 -13.53 -2.26
C PRO A 137 19.49 -14.35 -1.11
N LYS A 138 19.94 -14.10 0.12
CA LYS A 138 19.42 -14.71 1.36
C LYS A 138 17.93 -14.43 1.61
N MET A 139 17.34 -13.44 0.95
CA MET A 139 15.92 -13.12 1.03
C MET A 139 15.06 -14.29 0.54
N PHE A 140 15.45 -14.95 -0.54
CA PHE A 140 14.68 -16.07 -1.09
C PHE A 140 14.69 -17.28 -0.16
N GLY A 141 15.82 -17.53 0.53
CA GLY A 141 15.88 -18.54 1.59
C GLY A 141 14.97 -18.24 2.79
N LEU A 142 14.68 -16.96 3.05
CA LEU A 142 13.69 -16.56 4.06
C LEU A 142 12.25 -16.77 3.55
N LEU A 143 11.95 -16.32 2.33
CA LEU A 143 10.60 -16.43 1.76
C LEU A 143 10.15 -17.89 1.56
N ARG A 144 11.07 -18.82 1.29
CA ARG A 144 10.77 -20.27 1.23
C ARG A 144 10.19 -20.86 2.53
N GLN A 145 10.34 -20.17 3.67
CA GLN A 145 9.84 -20.64 4.97
C GLN A 145 8.31 -20.48 5.10
N VAL A 146 7.66 -19.78 4.18
CA VAL A 146 6.22 -19.52 4.20
C VAL A 146 5.55 -20.03 2.93
N VAL A 147 4.24 -20.27 3.02
CA VAL A 147 3.43 -20.73 1.89
C VAL A 147 3.40 -19.70 0.74
N PRO A 148 3.18 -20.13 -0.51
CA PRO A 148 3.14 -19.27 -1.70
C PRO A 148 2.38 -17.94 -1.56
N SER A 149 1.16 -17.97 -1.04
CA SER A 149 0.33 -16.76 -0.84
C SER A 149 0.97 -15.78 0.13
N ARG A 150 1.59 -16.28 1.20
CA ARG A 150 2.30 -15.47 2.19
C ARG A 150 3.59 -14.89 1.64
N GLN A 151 4.29 -15.58 0.74
CA GLN A 151 5.46 -15.02 0.05
C GLN A 151 5.10 -13.74 -0.71
N ILE A 152 3.99 -13.80 -1.48
CA ILE A 152 3.48 -12.67 -2.26
C ILE A 152 3.12 -11.50 -1.33
N GLU A 153 2.38 -11.78 -0.27
CA GLU A 153 1.97 -10.75 0.70
C GLU A 153 3.18 -10.06 1.34
N ILE A 154 4.17 -10.82 1.81
CA ILE A 154 5.39 -10.26 2.41
C ILE A 154 6.15 -9.39 1.40
N ALA A 155 6.23 -9.81 0.13
CA ALA A 155 6.86 -9.02 -0.93
C ALA A 155 6.11 -7.70 -1.17
N GLN A 156 4.78 -7.74 -1.30
CA GLN A 156 3.94 -6.54 -1.45
C GLN A 156 4.13 -5.57 -0.29
N LEU A 157 4.08 -6.06 0.94
CA LEU A 157 4.27 -5.25 2.15
C LEU A 157 5.66 -4.60 2.16
N MET A 158 6.73 -5.36 1.90
CA MET A 158 8.09 -4.81 1.86
C MET A 158 8.29 -3.74 0.77
N VAL A 159 7.69 -3.93 -0.40
CA VAL A 159 7.74 -2.97 -1.51
C VAL A 159 6.97 -1.70 -1.15
N ALA A 160 5.73 -1.82 -0.66
CA ALA A 160 4.91 -0.67 -0.24
C ALA A 160 5.57 0.11 0.91
N LEU A 161 6.32 -0.57 1.79
CA LEU A 161 7.10 0.06 2.84
C LEU A 161 8.41 0.70 2.35
N GLU A 162 8.84 0.43 1.12
CA GLU A 162 10.18 0.74 0.59
C GLU A 162 11.30 0.14 1.47
N ARG A 163 11.09 -1.08 1.96
CA ARG A 163 11.94 -1.75 2.97
C ARG A 163 12.22 -3.20 2.64
N VAL A 164 12.65 -3.47 1.41
CA VAL A 164 13.17 -4.77 0.97
C VAL A 164 14.53 -5.05 1.63
N LYS A 165 14.51 -5.47 2.89
CA LYS A 165 15.70 -5.73 3.74
C LYS A 165 15.51 -7.03 4.50
N LEU A 166 16.60 -7.78 4.72
CA LEU A 166 16.55 -9.08 5.41
C LEU A 166 15.91 -9.01 6.80
N ASN A 167 16.21 -7.96 7.58
CA ASN A 167 15.62 -7.80 8.92
C ASN A 167 14.12 -7.51 8.87
N THR A 168 13.62 -6.86 7.81
CA THR A 168 12.18 -6.66 7.60
C THR A 168 11.50 -7.99 7.32
N ALA A 169 12.01 -8.77 6.35
CA ALA A 169 11.46 -10.09 6.02
C ALA A 169 11.47 -11.04 7.21
N ARG A 170 12.54 -10.98 8.01
CA ARG A 170 12.65 -11.71 9.28
C ARG A 170 11.54 -11.38 10.28
N VAL A 171 11.13 -10.12 10.40
CA VAL A 171 9.99 -9.75 11.26
C VAL A 171 8.71 -10.36 10.72
N PHE A 172 8.47 -10.26 9.40
CA PHE A 172 7.30 -10.86 8.77
C PHE A 172 7.22 -12.39 8.98
N ILE A 173 8.34 -13.10 8.83
CA ILE A 173 8.39 -14.56 9.00
C ILE A 173 8.24 -14.96 10.46
N ALA A 174 8.90 -14.24 11.38
CA ALA A 174 8.78 -14.50 12.82
C ALA A 174 7.35 -14.34 13.34
N LEU A 175 6.57 -13.46 12.71
CA LEU A 175 5.18 -13.15 13.02
C LEU A 175 4.23 -13.71 11.96
N THR A 176 4.63 -14.77 11.26
CA THR A 176 3.73 -15.52 10.38
C THR A 176 3.08 -16.64 11.17
N PRO A 177 1.74 -16.79 11.11
CA PRO A 177 1.05 -17.85 11.82
C PRO A 177 1.49 -19.24 11.32
N GLN A 178 1.46 -20.22 12.21
CA GLN A 178 1.92 -21.60 11.95
C GLN A 178 1.28 -22.21 10.69
N SER A 179 0.01 -21.89 10.44
CA SER A 179 -0.76 -22.37 9.27
C SER A 179 -0.28 -21.82 7.92
N GLN A 180 0.54 -20.76 7.93
CA GLN A 180 1.11 -20.12 6.74
C GLN A 180 2.61 -20.39 6.60
N LEU A 181 3.19 -21.27 7.43
CA LEU A 181 4.54 -21.78 7.24
C LEU A 181 4.56 -22.86 6.15
N ALA A 182 5.65 -22.94 5.39
CA ALA A 182 5.83 -23.99 4.38
C ALA A 182 5.90 -25.39 5.01
N ASP A 183 6.41 -25.47 6.23
CA ASP A 183 6.40 -26.67 7.08
C ASP A 183 5.74 -26.33 8.43
N PRO A 184 4.49 -26.77 8.67
CA PRO A 184 3.79 -26.50 9.92
C PRO A 184 4.41 -27.18 11.16
N SER A 185 5.32 -28.14 10.99
CA SER A 185 6.03 -28.77 12.12
C SER A 185 7.21 -27.93 12.61
N THR A 186 7.61 -26.90 11.85
CA THR A 186 8.68 -25.98 12.22
C THR A 186 8.39 -25.28 13.55
N PRO A 187 9.28 -25.34 14.55
CA PRO A 187 9.10 -24.60 15.79
C PRO A 187 9.03 -23.08 15.58
N ARG A 188 8.18 -22.41 16.35
CA ARG A 188 8.11 -20.94 16.37
C ARG A 188 9.44 -20.34 16.79
N TRP A 189 9.73 -19.15 16.27
CA TRP A 189 10.97 -18.45 16.58
C TRP A 189 10.98 -18.06 18.06
N GLN A 190 12.13 -18.25 18.70
CA GLN A 190 12.30 -17.94 20.11
C GLN A 190 13.22 -16.73 20.26
N PHE A 191 12.82 -15.81 21.14
CA PHE A 191 13.60 -14.63 21.47
C PHE A 191 13.81 -14.59 22.98
N ALA A 192 15.06 -14.50 23.42
CA ALA A 192 15.38 -14.40 24.84
C ALA A 192 14.56 -13.28 25.51
N GLY A 193 13.80 -13.59 26.55
CA GLY A 193 12.95 -12.63 27.27
C GLY A 193 11.73 -12.11 26.50
N ILE A 194 11.24 -12.85 25.51
CA ILE A 194 9.87 -12.76 24.97
C ILE A 194 9.29 -14.17 25.09
N ASP A 195 8.25 -14.33 25.90
CA ASP A 195 7.59 -15.63 26.04
C ASP A 195 6.64 -15.90 24.85
N ALA A 196 6.15 -17.14 24.78
CA ALA A 196 5.27 -17.56 23.69
C ALA A 196 3.93 -16.80 23.66
N VAL A 197 3.43 -16.40 24.83
CA VAL A 197 2.18 -15.63 24.96
C VAL A 197 2.34 -14.25 24.35
N ARG A 198 3.42 -13.54 24.71
CA ARG A 198 3.71 -12.21 24.16
C ARG A 198 4.01 -12.26 22.67
N LEU A 199 4.74 -13.28 22.20
CA LEU A 199 5.00 -13.44 20.77
C LEU A 199 3.71 -13.67 19.99
N THR A 200 2.77 -14.46 20.53
CA THR A 200 1.46 -14.68 19.92
C THR A 200 0.63 -13.39 19.87
N ALA A 201 0.65 -12.59 20.95
CA ALA A 201 0.00 -11.28 20.94
C ALA A 201 0.61 -10.35 19.86
N MET A 202 1.94 -10.32 19.74
CA MET A 202 2.61 -9.56 18.68
C MET A 202 2.23 -10.04 17.28
N GLU A 203 2.04 -11.34 17.08
CA GLU A 203 1.60 -11.89 15.79
C GLU A 203 0.20 -11.40 15.42
N ILE A 204 -0.75 -11.46 16.35
CA ILE A 204 -2.13 -11.01 16.13
C ILE A 204 -2.16 -9.50 15.82
N GLU A 205 -1.53 -8.68 16.69
CA GLU A 205 -1.42 -7.22 16.51
C GLU A 205 -0.80 -6.87 15.14
N PHE A 206 0.22 -7.63 14.73
CA PHE A 206 0.93 -7.38 13.48
C PHE A 206 0.16 -7.83 12.24
N ALA A 207 -0.62 -8.91 12.33
CA ALA A 207 -1.48 -9.37 11.25
C ALA A 207 -2.57 -8.34 10.92
N GLU A 208 -3.26 -7.82 11.94
CA GLU A 208 -4.27 -6.78 11.81
C GLU A 208 -3.67 -5.51 11.18
N LEU A 209 -2.54 -5.04 11.71
CA LEU A 209 -1.86 -3.85 11.20
C LEU A 209 -1.35 -4.05 9.76
N SER A 210 -0.87 -5.24 9.42
CA SER A 210 -0.41 -5.58 8.05
C SER A 210 -1.55 -5.55 7.05
N GLN A 211 -2.71 -6.07 7.43
CA GLN A 211 -3.90 -6.02 6.59
C GLN A 211 -4.39 -4.58 6.39
N GLU A 212 -4.47 -3.79 7.45
CA GLU A 212 -4.88 -2.37 7.36
C GLU A 212 -3.90 -1.57 6.50
N PHE A 213 -2.59 -1.77 6.69
CA PHE A 213 -1.57 -1.10 5.89
C PHE A 213 -1.65 -1.48 4.42
N ARG A 214 -1.80 -2.77 4.10
CA ARG A 214 -1.96 -3.24 2.72
C ARG A 214 -3.18 -2.60 2.06
N ASN A 215 -4.32 -2.62 2.74
CA ASN A 215 -5.56 -2.01 2.29
C ASN A 215 -5.42 -0.50 2.01
N ALA A 216 -4.64 0.20 2.83
CA ALA A 216 -4.32 1.60 2.61
C ALA A 216 -3.37 1.79 1.41
N ALA A 217 -2.32 0.97 1.31
CA ALA A 217 -1.30 1.07 0.27
C ALA A 217 -1.85 0.81 -1.14
N GLU A 218 -2.75 -0.17 -1.28
CA GLU A 218 -3.41 -0.50 -2.55
C GLU A 218 -4.26 0.66 -3.09
N ARG A 219 -4.85 1.47 -2.21
CA ARG A 219 -5.76 2.58 -2.58
C ARG A 219 -5.09 3.94 -2.64
N TRP A 220 -3.99 4.11 -1.92
CA TRP A 220 -3.26 5.38 -1.80
C TRP A 220 -2.93 6.01 -3.15
N GLY A 221 -2.44 5.22 -4.12
CA GLY A 221 -2.08 5.73 -5.44
C GLY A 221 -3.26 6.36 -6.17
N SER A 222 -4.41 5.66 -6.20
CA SER A 222 -5.65 6.17 -6.82
C SER A 222 -6.11 7.45 -6.13
N TRP A 223 -6.25 7.41 -4.81
CA TRP A 223 -6.71 8.58 -4.04
C TRP A 223 -5.76 9.77 -4.17
N SER A 224 -4.45 9.53 -4.21
CA SER A 224 -3.47 10.60 -4.38
C SER A 224 -3.61 11.28 -5.75
N LEU A 225 -3.75 10.51 -6.82
CA LEU A 225 -3.97 11.05 -8.17
C LEU A 225 -5.32 11.76 -8.30
N GLU A 226 -6.38 11.19 -7.71
CA GLU A 226 -7.70 11.82 -7.60
C GLU A 226 -7.60 13.19 -6.94
N LEU A 227 -6.90 13.29 -5.80
CA LEU A 227 -6.78 14.54 -5.05
C LEU A 227 -5.94 15.57 -5.81
N VAL A 228 -4.87 15.15 -6.49
CA VAL A 228 -4.08 16.04 -7.37
C VAL A 228 -4.94 16.62 -8.49
N ALA A 229 -5.74 15.79 -9.15
CA ALA A 229 -6.64 16.24 -10.21
C ALA A 229 -7.73 17.19 -9.68
N ALA A 230 -8.35 16.83 -8.55
CA ALA A 230 -9.36 17.66 -7.90
C ALA A 230 -8.78 19.02 -7.49
N ARG A 231 -7.59 19.04 -6.90
CA ARG A 231 -6.90 20.27 -6.49
C ARG A 231 -6.55 21.16 -7.68
N GLY A 232 -6.09 20.59 -8.79
CA GLY A 232 -5.86 21.34 -10.03
C GLY A 232 -7.13 21.96 -10.61
N TYR A 233 -8.28 21.29 -10.48
CA TYR A 233 -9.57 21.84 -10.88
C TYR A 233 -10.07 22.94 -9.93
N ILE A 234 -9.98 22.71 -8.61
CA ILE A 234 -10.36 23.70 -7.58
C ILE A 234 -9.50 24.95 -7.67
N ASN A 235 -8.19 24.84 -7.86
CA ASN A 235 -7.31 26.00 -8.04
C ASN A 235 -7.81 26.89 -9.19
N ARG A 236 -8.09 26.29 -10.35
CA ARG A 236 -8.62 27.04 -11.51
C ARG A 236 -9.97 27.70 -11.21
N LEU A 237 -10.85 27.04 -10.45
CA LEU A 237 -12.12 27.64 -10.01
C LEU A 237 -11.89 28.83 -9.08
N MET A 238 -11.01 28.67 -8.10
CA MET A 238 -10.72 29.67 -7.08
C MET A 238 -9.90 30.85 -7.62
N ASP A 239 -9.24 30.68 -8.76
CA ASP A 239 -8.57 31.76 -9.49
C ASP A 239 -9.57 32.67 -10.26
N SER A 240 -10.82 32.23 -10.50
CA SER A 240 -11.84 33.08 -11.14
C SER A 240 -12.47 34.04 -10.12
N PRO A 241 -12.33 35.37 -10.29
CA PRO A 241 -12.92 36.35 -9.37
C PRO A 241 -14.46 36.24 -9.30
N LYS A 242 -15.11 35.83 -10.39
CA LYS A 242 -16.57 35.65 -10.43
C LYS A 242 -17.00 34.44 -9.62
N VAL A 243 -16.27 33.33 -9.70
CA VAL A 243 -16.52 32.13 -8.88
C VAL A 243 -16.31 32.45 -7.40
N VAL A 244 -15.21 33.11 -7.04
CA VAL A 244 -14.94 33.53 -5.65
C VAL A 244 -16.04 34.46 -5.12
N ARG A 245 -16.41 35.50 -5.89
CA ARG A 245 -17.47 36.45 -5.50
C ARG A 245 -18.84 35.77 -5.34
N TYR A 246 -19.09 34.69 -6.07
CA TYR A 246 -20.30 33.89 -5.92
C TYR A 246 -20.24 32.98 -4.68
N LEU A 247 -19.15 32.24 -4.49
CA LEU A 247 -19.02 31.22 -3.44
C LEU A 247 -18.84 31.83 -2.06
N ALA A 248 -17.92 32.79 -1.88
CA ALA A 248 -17.55 33.28 -0.56
C ALA A 248 -18.74 33.78 0.30
N PRO A 249 -19.69 34.58 -0.22
CA PRO A 249 -20.83 35.04 0.58
C PRO A 249 -22.00 34.05 0.63
N ARG A 250 -22.18 33.18 -0.37
CA ARG A 250 -23.38 32.32 -0.50
C ARG A 250 -23.17 30.88 -0.03
N PHE A 251 -21.93 30.41 -0.10
CA PHE A 251 -21.51 29.04 0.18
C PHE A 251 -20.19 29.03 0.98
N PRO A 252 -20.14 29.70 2.15
CA PRO A 252 -18.89 29.88 2.90
C PRO A 252 -18.29 28.54 3.38
N GLU A 253 -19.11 27.55 3.71
CA GLU A 253 -18.64 26.22 4.11
C GLU A 253 -17.95 25.48 2.96
N GLN A 254 -18.54 25.50 1.77
CA GLN A 254 -17.99 24.85 0.57
C GLN A 254 -16.75 25.60 0.06
N PHE A 255 -16.74 26.92 0.21
CA PHE A 255 -15.56 27.75 -0.06
C PHE A 255 -14.40 27.36 0.87
N ALA A 256 -14.65 27.22 2.17
CA ALA A 256 -13.65 26.77 3.13
C ALA A 256 -13.20 25.32 2.86
N ALA A 257 -14.12 24.43 2.49
CA ALA A 257 -13.80 23.05 2.09
C ALA A 257 -12.87 22.99 0.87
N PHE A 258 -13.07 23.88 -0.12
CA PHE A 258 -12.16 24.02 -1.24
C PHE A 258 -10.78 24.51 -0.80
N GLN A 259 -10.71 25.54 0.05
CA GLN A 259 -9.43 26.02 0.59
C GLN A 259 -8.68 24.92 1.36
N GLN A 260 -9.37 24.13 2.18
CA GLN A 260 -8.79 23.00 2.90
C GLN A 260 -8.30 21.90 1.94
N GLY A 261 -9.07 21.60 0.89
CA GLY A 261 -8.65 20.69 -0.19
C GLY A 261 -7.42 21.18 -0.97
N LEU A 262 -7.17 22.50 -0.94
CA LEU A 262 -5.99 23.13 -1.51
C LEU A 262 -4.77 23.11 -0.57
N GLU A 263 -4.82 22.54 0.64
CA GLU A 263 -3.64 22.44 1.50
C GLU A 263 -2.74 21.25 1.10
N THR A 264 -1.44 21.49 0.92
CA THR A 264 -0.44 20.41 0.75
C THR A 264 -0.17 19.76 2.10
N THR A 265 -0.29 18.44 2.21
CA THR A 265 0.44 17.72 3.27
C THR A 265 1.75 17.19 2.71
N PRO A 266 2.88 17.49 3.38
CA PRO A 266 4.16 16.95 2.97
C PRO A 266 4.15 15.43 3.05
N ARG A 267 4.81 14.80 2.08
CA ARG A 267 5.00 13.35 1.97
C ARG A 267 6.09 12.93 2.96
N PHE A 268 5.68 12.31 4.07
CA PHE A 268 6.52 11.89 5.20
C PHE A 268 7.31 13.02 5.87
N PRO A 269 7.28 13.17 7.22
CA PRO A 269 8.44 13.73 7.88
C PRO A 269 9.62 12.82 7.53
N VAL A 270 10.69 13.39 6.97
CA VAL A 270 11.98 12.69 6.91
C VAL A 270 12.26 12.33 8.36
N LEU A 271 12.07 11.05 8.71
CA LEU A 271 12.63 10.50 9.92
C LEU A 271 14.14 10.46 9.67
N GLU A 272 14.77 11.63 9.79
CA GLU A 272 16.20 11.77 9.92
C GLU A 272 16.60 10.75 10.99
N ASN A 273 17.34 9.73 10.58
CA ASN A 273 18.03 8.93 11.57
C ASN A 273 19.32 9.67 11.87
N PRO A 274 19.70 9.85 13.14
CA PRO A 274 21.07 10.14 13.49
C PRO A 274 22.00 8.99 13.06
#